data_AF-A0A5K0YF13-F1
#
_entry.id   AF-A0A5K0YF13-F1
#
_cell.length_a   1.000
_cell.length_b   1.000
_cell.length_c   1.000
_cell.angle_alpha   90.00
_cell.angle_beta   90.00
_cell.angle_gamma   90.00
#
_symmetry.space_group_name_H-M   'P 1'
#
loop_
_entity.id
_entity.type
_entity.pdbx_description
1 polymer ?
#
loop_
_entity_poly.entity_id
_entity_poly.type
_entity_poly.pdbx_seq_one_letter_code
_entity_poly.pdbx_strand_id
1 'polypeptide(L)'
;IKPSDQLKGDRLSDDIYYRLQWKHELDRIYGTGLSRIDVDDHEVFQHLVDKRCVDNLRMLVVDAVQCAKSGHPGMPMGMAEVGYHLYRHVMRYNPRNPKWLNRDRFVLSAGHGCLLQYVCMHLAGFESVQ
;
A
#
# COMPACT_ATOMS: atom_id res chain seq x y z
N ILE A 1 19.39 -2.80 20.66
CA ILE A 1 19.11 -1.63 19.80
C ILE A 1 17.59 -1.54 19.70
N LYS A 2 16.97 -0.46 20.17
CA LYS A 2 15.51 -0.38 20.26
C LYS A 2 14.94 -0.35 18.83
N PRO A 3 13.81 -1.05 18.53
CA PRO A 3 13.16 -0.99 17.22
C PRO A 3 12.69 0.42 16.83
N SER A 4 12.63 1.34 17.80
CA SER A 4 12.34 2.76 17.59
C SER A 4 13.40 3.48 16.75
N ASP A 5 14.63 2.96 16.72
CA ASP A 5 15.77 3.65 16.10
C ASP A 5 15.87 3.34 14.59
N GLN A 6 15.11 2.36 14.08
CA GLN A 6 14.99 2.06 12.64
C GLN A 6 13.87 2.86 11.94
N LEU A 7 13.04 3.59 12.69
CA LEU A 7 11.88 4.30 12.15
C LEU A 7 12.11 5.81 11.94
N LYS A 8 13.34 6.29 12.13
CA LYS A 8 13.77 7.65 11.76
C LYS A 8 14.87 7.63 10.68
N GLY A 9 14.83 6.64 9.79
CA GLY A 9 15.48 6.81 8.49
C GLY A 9 14.72 7.89 7.73
N ASP A 10 15.44 8.78 7.05
CA ASP A 10 14.85 9.77 6.13
C ASP A 10 13.69 9.12 5.38
N ARG A 11 12.49 9.70 5.49
CA ARG A 11 11.35 9.12 4.79
C ARG A 11 11.73 9.13 3.32
N LEU A 12 11.55 8.01 2.62
CA LEU A 12 11.85 7.95 1.18
C LEU A 12 11.11 9.06 0.41
N SER A 13 9.96 9.52 0.92
CA SER A 13 9.24 10.68 0.38
C SER A 13 9.94 12.02 0.55
N ASP A 14 10.96 12.14 1.42
CA ASP A 14 11.78 13.33 1.58
C ASP A 14 12.96 13.35 0.57
N ASP A 15 13.26 12.22 -0.10
CA ASP A 15 14.28 12.11 -1.14
C ASP A 15 13.78 12.70 -2.48
N ILE A 16 14.55 13.66 -3.02
CA ILE A 16 14.28 14.31 -4.30
C ILE A 16 14.24 13.30 -5.45
N TYR A 17 15.13 12.31 -5.47
CA TYR A 17 15.17 11.32 -6.55
C TYR A 17 13.92 10.43 -6.55
N TYR A 18 13.45 10.05 -5.36
CA TYR A 18 12.19 9.33 -5.20
C TYR A 18 11.02 10.17 -5.73
N ARG A 19 10.93 11.45 -5.36
CA ARG A 19 9.87 12.35 -5.85
C ARG A 19 9.90 12.52 -7.37
N LEU A 20 11.07 12.68 -7.97
CA LEU A 20 11.23 12.83 -9.41
C LEU A 20 10.79 11.58 -10.18
N GLN A 21 11.11 10.39 -9.66
CA GLN A 21 10.65 9.12 -10.25
C GLN A 21 9.12 9.04 -10.23
N TRP A 22 8.50 9.36 -9.09
CA TRP A 22 7.03 9.35 -8.96
C TRP A 22 6.35 10.42 -9.78
N LYS A 23 6.96 11.60 -9.95
CA LYS A 23 6.38 12.70 -10.72
C LYS A 23 5.96 12.28 -12.12
N HIS A 24 6.81 11.55 -12.83
CA HIS A 24 6.50 11.09 -14.19
C HIS A 24 5.33 10.10 -14.21
N GLU A 25 5.24 9.20 -13.22
CA GLU A 25 4.14 8.25 -13.10
C GLU A 25 2.83 8.96 -12.73
N LEU A 26 2.86 9.88 -11.77
CA LEU A 26 1.68 10.62 -11.33
C LEU A 26 1.13 11.54 -12.43
N ASP A 27 2.01 12.22 -13.18
CA ASP A 27 1.63 13.07 -14.31
C ASP A 27 0.97 12.25 -15.43
N ARG A 28 1.51 11.05 -15.72
CA ARG A 28 0.93 10.13 -16.70
C ARG A 28 -0.51 9.72 -16.36
N ILE A 29 -0.81 9.51 -15.08
CA ILE A 29 -2.09 8.94 -14.64
C ILE A 29 -3.13 10.02 -14.42
N TYR A 30 -2.76 11.10 -13.77
CA TYR A 30 -3.70 12.14 -13.33
C TYR A 30 -3.74 13.35 -14.30
N GLY A 31 -2.82 13.43 -15.26
CA GLY A 31 -2.83 14.43 -16.33
C GLY A 31 -2.39 15.83 -15.87
N THR A 32 -2.00 16.65 -16.86
CA THR A 32 -1.44 18.01 -16.79
C THR A 32 -2.33 19.05 -16.08
N GLY A 33 -2.52 18.88 -14.78
CA GLY A 33 -3.14 19.84 -13.86
C GLY A 33 -2.38 19.98 -12.53
N LEU A 34 -1.43 19.07 -12.26
CA LEU A 34 -0.44 19.23 -11.20
C LEU A 34 0.55 20.31 -11.64
N SER A 35 0.31 21.53 -11.20
CA SER A 35 1.26 22.63 -11.33
C SER A 35 2.59 22.21 -10.65
N ARG A 36 3.73 22.81 -11.01
CA ARG A 36 5.03 22.50 -10.36
C ARG A 36 4.96 22.55 -8.82
N ILE A 37 4.01 23.31 -8.28
CA ILE A 37 3.76 23.53 -6.85
C ILE A 37 3.22 22.27 -6.14
N ASP A 38 2.51 21.39 -6.85
CA ASP A 38 1.76 20.28 -6.24
C ASP A 38 2.61 19.03 -5.89
N VAL A 39 3.81 18.90 -6.48
CA VAL A 39 4.73 17.76 -6.21
C VAL A 39 5.81 18.13 -5.19
N ASP A 40 6.10 19.42 -5.07
CA ASP A 40 7.02 19.95 -4.06
C ASP A 40 6.34 19.98 -2.67
N ASP A 41 5.01 20.13 -2.63
CA ASP A 41 4.23 19.95 -1.41
C ASP A 41 4.26 18.47 -0.94
N HIS A 42 4.67 18.25 0.31
CA HIS A 42 4.79 16.91 0.87
C HIS A 42 3.45 16.21 1.05
N GLU A 43 2.43 16.93 1.52
CA GLU A 43 1.13 16.35 1.83
C GLU A 43 0.39 15.97 0.54
N VAL A 44 0.42 16.86 -0.47
CA VAL A 44 -0.19 16.60 -1.78
C VAL A 44 0.51 15.43 -2.47
N PHE A 45 1.86 15.41 -2.46
CA PHE A 45 2.62 14.30 -3.02
C PHE A 45 2.28 12.97 -2.35
N GLN A 46 2.28 12.92 -1.02
CA GLN A 46 1.98 11.69 -0.27
C GLN A 46 0.55 11.22 -0.56
N HIS A 47 -0.42 12.14 -0.59
CA HIS A 47 -1.81 11.82 -0.93
C HIS A 47 -1.94 11.17 -2.32
N LEU A 48 -1.23 11.68 -3.33
CA LEU A 48 -1.25 11.12 -4.69
C LEU A 48 -0.58 9.75 -4.78
N VAL A 49 0.53 9.56 -4.06
CA VAL A 49 1.19 8.26 -3.95
C VAL A 49 0.27 7.25 -3.27
N ASP A 50 -0.36 7.63 -2.16
CA ASP A 50 -1.30 6.77 -1.43
C ASP A 50 -2.49 6.39 -2.31
N LYS A 51 -3.09 7.36 -3.00
CA LYS A 51 -4.17 7.13 -3.98
C LYS A 51 -3.74 6.14 -5.06
N ARG A 52 -2.54 6.31 -5.63
CA ARG A 52 -2.00 5.39 -6.64
C ARG A 52 -1.78 3.99 -6.07
N CYS A 53 -1.29 3.86 -4.84
CA CYS A 53 -1.14 2.56 -4.19
C CYS A 53 -2.48 1.85 -3.97
N VAL A 54 -3.52 2.59 -3.57
CA VAL A 54 -4.88 2.04 -3.40
C VAL A 54 -5.45 1.58 -4.76
N ASP A 55 -5.25 2.37 -5.82
CA ASP A 55 -5.69 1.97 -7.17
C ASP A 55 -4.96 0.71 -7.65
N ASN A 56 -3.65 0.58 -7.39
CA ASN A 56 -2.89 -0.62 -7.70
C ASN A 56 -3.40 -1.84 -6.91
N LEU A 57 -3.75 -1.67 -5.64
CA LEU A 57 -4.37 -2.73 -4.83
C LEU A 57 -5.68 -3.21 -5.47
N ARG A 58 -6.55 -2.29 -5.91
CA ARG A 58 -7.80 -2.63 -6.62
C ARG A 58 -7.52 -3.41 -7.91
N MET A 59 -6.53 -2.98 -8.69
CA MET A 59 -6.18 -3.68 -9.93
C MET A 59 -5.63 -5.09 -9.67
N LEU A 60 -4.78 -5.27 -8.65
CA LEU A 60 -4.31 -6.60 -8.26
C LEU A 60 -5.45 -7.53 -7.85
N VAL A 61 -6.47 -7.00 -7.17
CA VAL A 61 -7.69 -7.75 -6.85
C VAL A 61 -8.42 -8.19 -8.12
N VAL A 62 -8.64 -7.26 -9.07
CA VAL A 62 -9.33 -7.54 -10.33
C VAL A 62 -8.58 -8.61 -11.12
N ASP A 63 -7.28 -8.44 -11.29
CA ASP A 63 -6.43 -9.36 -12.04
C ASP A 63 -6.40 -10.74 -11.40
N ALA A 64 -6.27 -10.83 -10.07
CA ALA A 64 -6.24 -12.10 -9.35
C ALA A 64 -7.57 -12.86 -9.48
N VAL A 65 -8.72 -12.20 -9.33
CA VAL A 65 -10.03 -12.83 -9.54
C VAL A 65 -10.21 -13.29 -10.98
N GLN A 66 -9.79 -12.46 -11.94
CA GLN A 66 -9.91 -12.78 -13.35
C GLN A 66 -9.04 -13.99 -13.74
N CYS A 67 -7.79 -14.03 -13.26
CA CYS A 67 -6.88 -15.16 -13.48
C CYS A 67 -7.39 -16.45 -12.83
N ALA A 68 -7.95 -16.37 -11.62
CA ALA A 68 -8.52 -17.52 -10.92
C ALA A 68 -9.89 -17.95 -11.49
N LYS A 69 -10.53 -17.12 -12.31
CA LYS A 69 -11.91 -17.29 -12.80
C LYS A 69 -12.93 -17.49 -11.67
N SER A 70 -12.61 -17.01 -10.46
CA SER A 70 -13.37 -17.21 -9.24
C SER A 70 -12.91 -16.23 -8.16
N GLY A 71 -13.81 -15.82 -7.28
CA GLY A 71 -13.52 -14.95 -6.14
C GLY A 71 -14.56 -13.85 -5.93
N HIS A 72 -14.37 -13.06 -4.88
CA HIS A 72 -15.25 -11.94 -4.52
C HIS A 72 -14.49 -10.62 -4.67
N PRO A 73 -14.54 -9.94 -5.82
CA PRO A 73 -13.80 -8.69 -6.04
C PRO A 73 -14.45 -7.50 -5.32
N GLY A 74 -15.78 -7.54 -5.11
CA GLY A 74 -16.54 -6.38 -4.60
C GLY A 74 -16.06 -5.85 -3.25
N MET A 75 -15.96 -6.73 -2.25
CA MET A 75 -15.51 -6.31 -0.91
C MET A 75 -14.05 -5.83 -0.89
N PRO A 76 -13.06 -6.57 -1.46
CA PRO A 76 -11.68 -6.11 -1.54
C PRO A 76 -11.51 -4.78 -2.30
N MET A 77 -12.26 -4.54 -3.39
CA MET A 77 -12.21 -3.26 -4.10
C MET A 77 -12.75 -2.11 -3.25
N GLY A 78 -13.86 -2.32 -2.54
CA GLY A 78 -14.47 -1.32 -1.66
C GLY A 78 -13.63 -1.00 -0.42
N MET A 79 -12.94 -2.01 0.13
CA MET A 79 -12.12 -1.89 1.33
C MET A 79 -10.63 -1.63 1.04
N ALA A 80 -10.25 -1.41 -0.23
CA ALA A 80 -8.87 -1.19 -0.65
C ALA A 80 -8.18 -0.05 0.11
N GLU A 81 -8.87 1.07 0.30
CA GLU A 81 -8.33 2.26 0.98
C GLU A 81 -8.10 1.99 2.47
N VAL A 82 -9.08 1.37 3.13
CA VAL A 82 -8.97 0.96 4.54
C VAL A 82 -7.83 -0.06 4.72
N GLY A 83 -7.76 -1.06 3.84
CA GLY A 83 -6.72 -2.09 3.87
C GLY A 83 -5.33 -1.50 3.68
N TYR A 84 -5.16 -0.60 2.70
CA TYR A 84 -3.92 0.13 2.48
C TYR A 84 -3.53 0.93 3.72
N HIS A 85 -4.42 1.76 4.26
CA HIS A 85 -4.07 2.62 5.37
C HIS A 85 -3.71 1.83 6.64
N LEU A 86 -4.45 0.75 6.89
CA LEU A 86 -4.21 -0.12 8.03
C LEU A 86 -2.81 -0.76 7.96
N TYR A 87 -2.44 -1.35 6.81
CA TYR A 87 -1.15 -2.02 6.63
C TYR A 87 0.01 -1.04 6.45
N ARG A 88 -0.22 0.14 5.87
CA ARG A 88 0.86 1.10 5.58
C ARG A 88 1.18 2.01 6.76
N HIS A 89 0.17 2.53 7.47
CA HIS A 89 0.36 3.61 8.45
C HIS A 89 0.00 3.23 9.88
N VAL A 90 -0.90 2.29 10.09
CA VAL A 90 -1.45 2.01 11.44
C VAL A 90 -0.77 0.82 12.10
N MET A 91 -0.70 -0.33 11.42
CA MET A 91 -0.23 -1.56 12.03
C MET A 91 1.29 -1.59 12.18
N ARG A 92 1.74 -2.08 13.33
CA ARG A 92 3.14 -2.44 13.58
C ARG A 92 3.31 -3.92 13.36
N TYR A 93 3.99 -4.29 12.30
CA TYR A 93 4.37 -5.67 12.00
C TYR A 93 5.76 -5.70 11.38
N ASN A 94 6.33 -6.91 11.32
CA ASN A 94 7.57 -7.14 10.62
C ASN A 94 7.33 -8.27 9.61
N PRO A 95 7.29 -7.99 8.30
CA PRO A 95 7.02 -9.01 7.29
C PRO A 95 8.12 -10.08 7.24
N ARG A 96 9.36 -9.74 7.60
CA ARG A 96 10.49 -10.69 7.71
C ARG A 96 10.46 -11.54 8.98
N ASN A 97 9.68 -11.12 9.99
CA ASN A 97 9.44 -11.91 11.20
C ASN A 97 7.94 -11.92 11.55
N PRO A 98 7.12 -12.70 10.82
CA PRO A 98 5.69 -12.79 11.09
C PRO A 98 5.36 -13.35 12.48
N LYS A 99 6.31 -14.03 13.13
CA LYS A 99 6.16 -14.57 14.49
C LYS A 99 6.50 -13.57 15.58
N TRP A 100 6.86 -12.33 15.25
CA TRP A 100 7.13 -11.28 16.23
C TRP A 100 5.98 -11.16 17.23
N LEU A 101 6.31 -11.32 18.52
CA LEU A 101 5.34 -11.49 19.59
C LEU A 101 4.47 -10.24 19.82
N ASN A 102 5.06 -9.05 19.67
CA ASN A 102 4.39 -7.77 19.91
C ASN A 102 3.92 -7.07 18.63
N ARG A 103 3.70 -7.84 17.55
CA ARG A 103 3.07 -7.31 16.34
C ARG A 103 1.58 -7.06 16.57
N ASP A 104 1.03 -6.06 15.91
CA ASP A 104 -0.41 -5.87 15.85
C ASP A 104 -1.03 -7.02 15.02
N ARG A 105 -2.23 -7.47 15.41
CA ARG A 105 -2.91 -8.63 14.79
C ARG A 105 -4.15 -8.16 14.03
N PHE A 106 -4.14 -8.39 12.72
CA PHE A 106 -5.31 -8.17 11.87
C PHE A 106 -6.12 -9.45 11.72
N VAL A 107 -7.43 -9.35 11.88
CA VAL A 107 -8.37 -10.46 11.68
C VAL A 107 -9.48 -10.01 10.73
N LEU A 108 -9.55 -10.63 9.56
CA LEU A 108 -10.61 -10.38 8.59
C LEU A 108 -11.78 -11.35 8.84
N SER A 109 -12.80 -10.87 9.56
CA SER A 109 -14.00 -11.68 9.85
C SER A 109 -14.80 -12.02 8.58
N ALA A 110 -14.88 -11.08 7.64
CA ALA A 110 -15.50 -11.26 6.33
C ALA A 110 -14.59 -12.07 5.37
N GLY A 111 -14.40 -13.35 5.67
CA GLY A 111 -13.41 -14.22 5.02
C GLY A 111 -13.58 -14.39 3.51
N HIS A 112 -14.76 -14.10 2.95
CA HIS A 112 -14.99 -14.16 1.51
C HIS A 112 -14.14 -13.15 0.72
N GLY A 113 -13.70 -12.04 1.34
CA GLY A 113 -12.74 -11.10 0.75
C GLY A 113 -11.31 -11.30 1.22
N CYS A 114 -10.92 -12.56 1.50
CA CYS A 114 -9.55 -12.96 1.83
C CYS A 114 -8.49 -12.39 0.86
N LEU A 115 -8.87 -12.16 -0.41
CA LEU A 115 -8.00 -11.57 -1.40
C LEU A 115 -7.48 -10.19 -1.00
N LEU A 116 -8.28 -9.38 -0.29
CA LEU A 116 -7.80 -8.10 0.27
C LEU A 116 -6.59 -8.32 1.18
N GLN A 117 -6.69 -9.31 2.08
CA GLN A 117 -5.63 -9.62 3.02
C GLN A 117 -4.38 -10.15 2.30
N TYR A 118 -4.55 -11.00 1.28
CA TYR A 118 -3.42 -11.50 0.49
C TYR A 118 -2.69 -10.39 -0.26
N VAL A 119 -3.42 -9.49 -0.93
CA VAL A 119 -2.81 -8.37 -1.66
C VAL A 119 -2.10 -7.42 -0.68
N CYS A 120 -2.72 -7.08 0.46
CA CYS A 120 -2.07 -6.26 1.48
C CYS A 120 -0.78 -6.89 2.02
N MET A 121 -0.79 -8.20 2.32
CA MET A 121 0.41 -8.90 2.78
C MET A 121 1.49 -8.97 1.70
N HIS A 122 1.10 -9.19 0.43
CA HIS A 122 2.03 -9.18 -0.69
C HIS A 122 2.72 -7.82 -0.83
N LEU A 123 1.96 -6.72 -0.85
CA LEU A 123 2.49 -5.36 -0.95
C LEU A 123 3.32 -4.96 0.28
N ALA A 124 2.97 -5.49 1.46
CA ALA A 124 3.72 -5.31 2.70
C ALA A 124 5.04 -6.10 2.75
N GLY A 125 5.32 -6.93 1.74
CA GLY A 125 6.58 -7.68 1.63
C GLY A 125 6.63 -8.95 2.48
N PHE A 126 5.48 -9.50 2.87
CA PHE A 126 5.45 -10.86 3.44
C PHE A 126 5.93 -11.86 2.39
N GLU A 127 6.68 -12.85 2.84
CA GLU A 127 7.12 -13.95 1.99
C GLU A 127 5.90 -14.67 1.41
N SER A 128 5.89 -14.87 0.09
CA SER A 128 4.83 -15.62 -0.56
C SER A 128 4.92 -17.08 -0.12
N VAL A 129 3.77 -17.66 0.22
CA VAL A 129 3.65 -19.12 0.38
C VAL A 129 3.50 -19.70 -1.02
N GLN A 130 4.58 -19.70 -1.80
CA GLN A 130 4.67 -20.44 -3.06
C GLN A 130 5.45 -21.73 -2.84
#